data_AF-A0A931WE74-F1
#
_entry.id   AF-A0A931WE74-F1
#
_cell.length_a   1.000
_cell.length_b   1.000
_cell.length_c   1.000
_cell.angle_alpha   90.00
_cell.angle_beta   90.00
_cell.angle_gamma   90.00
#
_symmetry.space_group_name_H-M   'P 1'
#
loop_
_entity.id
_entity.type
_entity.pdbx_description
1 polymer ?
#
loop_
_entity_poly.entity_id
_entity_poly.type
_entity_poly.pdbx_seq_one_letter_code
_entity_poly.pdbx_strand_id
1 'polypeptide(L)' 'MRKDLQELINQAKKIKMTEEELEEQRISWAYGNLKLARPNVTRQEIEEAACRLRGE' A
#
# COMPACT_ATOMS: atom_id res chain seq x y z
N MET A 1 21.07 -6.51 7.10
CA MET A 1 20.54 -5.26 6.50
C MET A 1 21.60 -4.17 6.65
N ARG A 2 21.80 -3.30 5.65
CA ARG A 2 22.78 -2.22 5.75
C ARG A 2 22.34 -1.17 6.79
N LYS A 3 23.31 -0.55 7.49
CA LYS A 3 23.05 0.41 8.59
C LYS A 3 22.30 1.66 8.12
N ASP A 4 22.65 2.17 6.94
CA ASP A 4 22.00 3.31 6.30
C ASP A 4 20.51 3.04 5.99
N LEU A 5 20.19 1.86 5.47
CA LEU A 5 18.81 1.46 5.21
C LEU A 5 18.00 1.31 6.51
N GLN A 6 18.62 0.76 7.56
CA GLN A 6 17.98 0.65 8.87
C GLN A 6 17.64 2.02 9.45
N GLU A 7 18.50 3.01 9.24
CA GLU A 7 18.30 4.38 9.71
C GLU A 7 17.13 5.06 9.00
N LEU A 8 17.04 4.93 7.68
CA LEU A 8 15.91 5.43 6.90
C LEU A 8 14.58 4.79 7.33
N ILE A 9 14.57 3.48 7.56
CA ILE A 9 13.38 2.76 8.06
C ILE A 9 12.97 3.30 9.45
N ASN A 10 13.94 3.53 10.33
CA ASN A 10 13.67 4.05 11.67
C ASN A 10 13.13 5.48 11.64
N GLN A 11 13.55 6.30 10.67
CA GLN A 11 12.99 7.64 10.46
C GLN A 11 11.56 7.56 9.93
N ALA A 12 11.29 6.72 8.93
CA ALA A 12 9.95 6.56 8.35
C ALA A 12 8.92 6.08 9.37
N LYS A 13 9.30 5.16 10.29
CA LYS A 13 8.42 4.65 11.36
C LYS A 13 7.91 5.71 12.34
N LYS A 14 8.53 6.89 12.40
CA LYS A 14 8.08 7.99 13.28
C LYS A 14 6.82 8.67 12.76
N ILE A 15 6.49 8.50 11.49
CA ILE A 15 5.28 9.03 10.87
C ILE A 15 4.12 8.13 11.29
N LYS A 16 3.13 8.70 11.99
CA LYS A 16 1.89 8.01 12.31
C LYS A 16 0.85 8.34 11.24
N MET A 17 0.56 7.37 10.40
CA MET A 17 -0.52 7.45 9.42
C MET A 17 -1.87 7.21 10.12
N THR A 18 -2.91 7.87 9.64
CA THR A 18 -4.31 7.55 10.00
C THR A 18 -4.72 6.21 9.37
N GLU A 19 -5.85 5.64 9.82
CA GLU A 19 -6.37 4.41 9.22
C GLU A 19 -6.72 4.58 7.73
N GLU A 20 -7.24 5.75 7.34
CA GLU A 20 -7.52 6.09 5.94
C GLU A 20 -6.23 6.18 5.11
N GLU A 21 -5.18 6.82 5.65
CA GLU A 21 -3.88 6.92 4.97
C GLU A 21 -3.21 5.55 4.82
N LEU A 22 -3.31 4.69 5.85
CA LEU A 22 -2.81 3.32 5.79
C LEU A 22 -3.55 2.51 4.73
N GLU A 23 -4.87 2.71 4.62
CA GLU A 23 -5.68 2.02 3.61
C GLU A 23 -5.31 2.46 2.20
N GLU A 24 -5.20 3.77 1.98
CA GLU A 24 -4.77 4.35 0.72
C GLU A 24 -3.35 3.86 0.32
N GLN A 25 -2.45 3.72 1.30
CA GLN A 25 -1.13 3.14 1.08
C GLN A 25 -1.21 1.66 0.67
N ARG A 26 -2.05 0.86 1.33
CA ARG A 26 -2.24 -0.57 0.99
C ARG A 26 -2.80 -0.74 -0.41
N ILE A 27 -3.83 0.04 -0.77
CA ILE A 27 -4.44 0.04 -2.10
C ILE A 27 -3.41 0.43 -3.16
N SER A 28 -2.67 1.52 -2.93
CA SER A 28 -1.64 2.00 -3.85
C SER A 28 -0.52 0.98 -4.05
N TRP A 29 -0.09 0.30 -2.97
CA TRP A 29 0.91 -0.76 -3.05
C TRP A 29 0.42 -1.97 -3.86
N ALA A 30 -0.80 -2.44 -3.59
CA ALA A 30 -1.40 -3.56 -4.32
C ALA A 30 -1.59 -3.24 -5.81
N TYR A 31 -2.14 -2.06 -6.12
CA TYR A 31 -2.30 -1.61 -7.50
C TYR A 31 -0.95 -1.49 -8.22
N GLY A 32 0.03 -0.84 -7.60
CA GLY A 32 1.36 -0.65 -8.20
C GLY A 32 2.02 -1.97 -8.56
N ASN A 33 2.01 -2.95 -7.64
CA ASN A 33 2.57 -4.27 -7.91
C ASN A 33 1.78 -5.04 -8.97
N LEU A 34 0.45 -5.03 -8.88
CA LEU A 34 -0.37 -5.81 -9.81
C LEU A 34 -0.36 -5.22 -11.22
N LYS A 35 -0.28 -3.89 -11.37
CA LYS A 35 -0.19 -3.22 -12.68
C LYS A 35 1.05 -3.63 -13.46
N LEU A 36 2.16 -3.89 -12.77
CA LEU A 36 3.40 -4.40 -13.39
C LEU A 36 3.22 -5.79 -14.00
N ALA A 37 2.43 -6.66 -13.34
CA ALA A 37 2.18 -8.03 -13.80
C ALA A 37 0.94 -8.16 -14.72
N ARG A 38 -0.05 -7.28 -14.54
CA ARG A 38 -1.33 -7.26 -15.25
C ARG A 38 -1.66 -5.83 -15.66
N PRO A 39 -1.19 -5.37 -16.83
CA PRO A 39 -1.36 -3.99 -17.28
C PRO A 39 -2.82 -3.53 -17.41
N ASN A 40 -3.77 -4.47 -17.55
CA ASN A 40 -5.19 -4.14 -17.69
C ASN A 40 -5.89 -3.91 -16.36
N VAL A 41 -5.25 -4.23 -15.22
CA VAL A 41 -5.87 -3.98 -13.92
C VAL A 41 -6.00 -2.48 -13.70
N THR A 42 -7.13 -2.10 -13.13
CA THR A 42 -7.48 -0.74 -12.75
C THR A 42 -7.35 -0.57 -11.25
N ARG A 43 -7.23 0.68 -10.83
CA ARG A 43 -7.18 1.00 -9.41
C ARG A 43 -8.52 0.70 -8.72
N GLN A 44 -9.63 0.96 -9.42
CA GLN A 44 -10.98 0.68 -8.94
C GLN A 44 -11.18 -0.80 -8.62
N GLU A 45 -10.70 -1.72 -9.46
CA GLU A 45 -10.78 -3.17 -9.18
C GLU A 45 -10.07 -3.57 -7.88
N ILE A 46 -8.98 -2.87 -7.52
CA ILE A 46 -8.27 -3.08 -6.26
C ILE A 46 -9.03 -2.50 -5.07
N GLU A 47 -9.63 -1.31 -5.24
CA GLU A 47 -10.49 -0.68 -4.23
C GLU A 47 -11.71 -1.57 -3.93
N GLU A 48 -12.38 -2.09 -4.95
CA GLU A 48 -13.50 -3.03 -4.82
C GLU A 48 -13.07 -4.36 -4.17
N ALA A 49 -11.86 -4.86 -4.45
CA ALA A 49 -11.31 -6.01 -3.75
C ALA A 49 -11.04 -5.71 -2.27
N ALA A 50 -10.55 -4.52 -1.95
CA ALA A 50 -10.32 -4.08 -0.58
C ALA A 50 -11.64 -3.97 0.21
N CYS A 51 -12.69 -3.36 -0.36
CA CYS A 51 -14.02 -3.29 0.26
C CYS A 51 -14.56 -4.69 0.61
N ARG A 52 -14.50 -5.63 -0.34
CA ARG A 52 -14.95 -7.02 -0.12
C ARG A 52 -14.20 -7.73 1.00
N LEU A 53 -12.89 -7.45 1.17
CA LEU A 53 -12.09 -8.04 2.24
C LEU A 53 -12.42 -7.45 3.63
N ARG A 54 -12.90 -6.20 3.68
CA ARG A 54 -13.41 -5.57 4.91
C ARG A 54 -14.83 -6.03 5.27
N GLY A 55 -15.55 -6.61 4.31
CA GLY A 55 -16.94 -7.04 4.48
C GLY A 55 -17.96 -5.91 4.26
N GLU A 56 -17.56 -4.89 3.50
CA GLU A 56 -18.42 -3.82 2.97
C GLU A 56 -19.00 -4.23 1.61
#